data_AF-A0A0E3SFB5-F1
#
_entry.id   AF-A0A0E3SFB5-F1
#
_cell.length_a   1.000
_cell.length_b   1.000
_cell.length_c   1.000
_cell.angle_alpha   90.00
_cell.angle_beta   90.00
_cell.angle_gamma   90.00
#
_symmetry.space_group_name_H-M   'P 1'
#
loop_
_entity.id
_entity.type
_entity.pdbx_description
1 polymer ?
#
loop_
_entity_poly.entity_id
_entity_poly.type
_entity_poly.pdbx_seq_one_letter_code
_entity_poly.pdbx_strand_id
1 'polypeptide(L)'
;MNEKKFTAWCGLCCIDCIPSNKDLFNLAHKLEEKLSYLQFDEYAKLKAEKNPAFEDYPVFIKVLKEIKSLKCSMPCREGGGKPVCEIRNCVQDKGYLGCWECGDRRSCTKLDYLRSVHPSLDYHLDLIGKYGPENWISKRGIHYRWQKESAEKTKS
;
A
#
# COMPACT_ATOMS: atom_id res chain seq x y z
N MET A 1 2.93 1.01 22.53
CA MET A 1 2.03 1.12 21.37
C MET A 1 1.68 -0.30 20.93
N ASN A 2 0.42 -0.65 20.68
CA ASN A 2 0.09 -2.01 20.25
C ASN A 2 0.47 -2.21 18.78
N GLU A 3 1.71 -2.63 18.53
CA GLU A 3 2.27 -2.85 17.18
C GLU A 3 1.53 -3.95 16.40
N LYS A 4 0.90 -4.90 17.11
CA LYS A 4 0.13 -6.01 16.53
C LYS A 4 -0.88 -5.56 15.49
N LYS A 5 -1.55 -4.42 15.73
CA LYS A 5 -2.61 -3.92 14.84
C LYS A 5 -2.11 -3.59 13.44
N PHE A 6 -0.82 -3.25 13.31
CA PHE A 6 -0.19 -2.92 12.03
C PHE A 6 0.31 -4.16 11.30
N THR A 7 0.45 -5.30 11.98
CA THR A 7 0.82 -6.59 11.38
C THR A 7 -0.39 -7.22 10.71
N ALA A 8 -0.50 -7.09 9.38
CA ALA A 8 -1.60 -7.67 8.62
C ALA A 8 -1.64 -9.20 8.70
N TRP A 9 -2.78 -9.79 8.34
CA TRP A 9 -2.99 -11.25 8.31
C TRP A 9 -1.96 -11.98 7.43
N CYS A 10 -1.55 -11.36 6.33
CA CYS A 10 -0.55 -11.88 5.40
C CYS A 10 0.90 -11.66 5.84
N GLY A 11 1.15 -10.98 6.96
CA GLY A 11 2.50 -10.64 7.43
C GLY A 11 3.06 -9.31 6.91
N LEU A 12 2.32 -8.56 6.10
CA LEU A 12 2.71 -7.19 5.72
C LEU A 12 2.53 -6.21 6.88
N CYS A 13 3.38 -5.18 6.94
CA CYS A 13 3.22 -4.07 7.86
C CYS A 13 2.39 -2.94 7.20
N CYS A 14 1.24 -2.61 7.77
CA CYS A 14 0.35 -1.57 7.22
C CYS A 14 1.00 -0.18 7.22
N ILE A 15 1.99 0.08 8.09
CA ILE A 15 2.67 1.38 8.17
C ILE A 15 3.40 1.69 6.85
N ASP A 16 3.90 0.68 6.15
CA ASP A 16 4.71 0.86 4.94
C ASP A 16 3.86 0.88 3.65
N CYS A 17 2.56 0.65 3.75
CA CYS A 17 1.64 0.67 2.61
C CYS A 17 1.42 2.10 2.09
N ILE A 18 1.48 2.29 0.77
CA ILE A 18 1.06 3.56 0.12
C ILE A 18 -0.37 3.96 0.55
N PRO A 19 -1.37 3.05 0.54
CA PRO A 19 -2.71 3.31 1.09
C PRO A 19 -2.78 3.86 2.51
N SER A 20 -1.75 3.68 3.34
CA SER A 20 -1.72 4.16 4.71
C SER A 20 -0.99 5.50 4.88
N ASN A 21 -0.41 6.05 3.81
CA ASN A 21 0.31 7.32 3.83
C ASN A 21 -0.67 8.51 3.88
N LYS A 22 -1.02 8.95 5.10
CA LYS A 22 -1.95 10.05 5.33
C LYS A 22 -1.52 11.36 4.64
N ASP A 23 -0.22 11.63 4.61
CA ASP A 23 0.32 12.87 4.06
C ASP A 23 0.10 12.96 2.55
N LEU A 24 0.38 11.87 1.82
CA LEU A 24 0.10 11.76 0.38
C LEU A 24 -1.36 12.09 0.07
N PHE A 25 -2.30 11.45 0.77
CA PHE A 25 -3.72 11.69 0.52
C PHE A 25 -4.16 13.10 0.90
N ASN A 26 -3.65 13.65 2.00
CA ASN A 26 -3.93 15.03 2.39
C ASN A 26 -3.44 16.03 1.33
N LEU A 27 -2.26 15.80 0.76
CA LEU A 27 -1.73 16.60 -0.34
C LEU A 27 -2.57 16.47 -1.61
N ALA A 28 -3.00 15.24 -1.97
CA ALA A 28 -3.85 15.00 -3.12
C ALA A 28 -5.20 15.74 -3.02
N HIS A 29 -5.82 15.73 -1.83
CA HIS A 29 -7.04 16.50 -1.55
C HIS A 29 -6.81 18.01 -1.71
N LYS A 30 -5.78 18.56 -1.05
CA LYS A 30 -5.46 19.99 -1.11
C LYS A 30 -5.16 20.46 -2.53
N LEU A 31 -4.47 19.63 -3.32
CA LEU A 31 -4.18 19.93 -4.71
C LEU A 31 -5.46 20.01 -5.54
N GLU A 32 -6.35 19.01 -5.45
CA GLU A 32 -7.62 19.04 -6.17
C GLU A 32 -8.48 20.26 -5.79
N GLU A 33 -8.59 20.56 -4.49
CA GLU A 33 -9.32 21.73 -3.98
C GLU A 33 -8.73 23.03 -4.55
N LYS A 34 -7.40 23.17 -4.56
CA LYS A 34 -6.74 24.36 -5.08
C LYS A 34 -6.92 24.52 -6.59
N LEU A 35 -6.83 23.43 -7.34
CA LEU A 35 -7.06 23.43 -8.79
C LEU A 35 -8.50 23.81 -9.14
N SER A 36 -9.47 23.26 -8.40
CA SER A 36 -10.88 23.59 -8.57
C SER A 36 -11.17 25.05 -8.21
N TYR A 37 -10.64 25.54 -7.10
CA TYR A 37 -10.79 26.95 -6.69
C TYR A 37 -10.26 27.94 -7.73
N LEU A 38 -9.16 27.59 -8.40
CA LEU A 38 -8.53 28.42 -9.44
C LEU A 38 -9.19 28.28 -10.82
N GLN A 39 -10.19 27.40 -10.98
CA GLN A 39 -10.75 27.03 -12.30
C GLN A 39 -9.64 26.63 -13.28
N PHE A 40 -8.73 25.76 -12.81
CA PHE A 40 -7.53 25.42 -13.56
C PHE A 40 -7.83 24.64 -14.84
N ASP A 41 -9.01 24.02 -14.95
CA ASP A 41 -9.52 23.43 -16.18
C ASP A 41 -9.63 24.46 -17.33
N GLU A 42 -10.16 25.65 -17.06
CA GLU A 42 -10.20 26.73 -18.05
C GLU A 42 -8.78 27.22 -18.41
N TYR A 43 -7.91 27.33 -17.40
CA TYR A 43 -6.52 27.69 -17.63
C TYR A 43 -5.77 26.64 -18.46
N ALA A 44 -6.05 25.35 -18.25
CA ALA A 44 -5.48 24.25 -19.01
C ALA A 44 -5.92 24.31 -20.48
N LYS A 45 -7.19 24.60 -20.77
CA LYS A 45 -7.68 24.80 -22.15
C LYS A 45 -6.92 25.91 -22.87
N LEU A 46 -6.71 27.05 -22.22
CA LEU A 46 -5.92 28.15 -22.78
C LEU A 46 -4.45 27.74 -23.01
N LYS A 47 -3.87 26.95 -22.10
CA LYS A 47 -2.49 26.48 -22.24
C LYS A 47 -2.30 25.42 -23.30
N ALA A 48 -3.33 24.63 -23.59
CA ALA A 48 -3.30 23.61 -24.64
C ALA A 48 -2.93 24.20 -26.01
N GLU A 49 -3.31 25.44 -26.30
CA GLU A 49 -2.95 26.16 -27.54
C GLU A 49 -1.45 26.21 -27.82
N LYS A 50 -0.61 26.19 -26.77
CA LYS A 50 0.86 26.30 -26.87
C LYS A 50 1.59 25.09 -26.33
N ASN A 51 0.91 24.23 -25.57
CA ASN A 51 1.47 23.03 -24.98
C ASN A 51 0.42 21.91 -24.94
N PRO A 52 0.46 20.96 -25.89
CA PRO A 52 -0.52 19.87 -26.00
C PRO A 52 -0.64 18.99 -24.75
N ALA A 53 0.35 18.95 -23.86
CA ALA A 53 0.26 18.19 -22.61
C ALA A 53 -0.92 18.64 -21.72
N PHE A 54 -1.40 19.89 -21.87
CA PHE A 54 -2.57 20.36 -21.14
C PHE A 54 -3.90 19.81 -21.67
N GLU A 55 -3.93 19.20 -22.86
CA GLU A 55 -5.11 18.46 -23.34
C GLU A 55 -5.44 17.25 -22.45
N ASP A 56 -4.42 16.66 -21.81
CA ASP A 56 -4.55 15.53 -20.88
C ASP A 56 -5.00 15.96 -19.48
N TYR A 57 -5.31 17.24 -19.23
CA TYR A 57 -5.76 17.70 -17.91
C TYR A 57 -6.98 16.91 -17.36
N PRO A 58 -8.02 16.57 -18.16
CA PRO A 58 -9.10 15.70 -17.69
C PRO A 58 -8.62 14.31 -17.26
N VAL A 59 -7.63 13.75 -17.96
CA VAL A 59 -7.00 12.46 -17.60
C VAL A 59 -6.25 12.60 -16.29
N PHE A 60 -5.49 13.67 -16.11
CA PHE A 60 -4.80 13.98 -14.86
C PHE A 60 -5.77 14.06 -13.67
N ILE A 61 -6.89 14.78 -13.80
CA ILE A 61 -7.91 14.88 -12.75
C ILE A 61 -8.54 13.51 -12.45
N LYS A 62 -8.80 12.69 -13.47
CA LYS A 62 -9.28 11.31 -13.28
C LYS A 62 -8.28 10.50 -12.45
N VAL A 63 -7.00 10.52 -12.81
CA VAL A 63 -5.94 9.80 -12.07
C VAL A 63 -5.80 10.34 -10.64
N LEU A 64 -5.87 11.66 -10.43
CA LEU A 64 -5.82 12.26 -9.10
C LEU A 64 -6.97 11.76 -8.20
N LYS A 65 -8.19 11.64 -8.75
CA LYS A 65 -9.34 11.08 -8.04
C LYS A 65 -9.15 9.59 -7.72
N GLU A 66 -8.61 8.81 -8.65
CA GLU A 66 -8.28 7.40 -8.39
C GLU A 66 -7.18 7.25 -7.33
N ILE A 67 -6.15 8.11 -7.33
CA ILE A 67 -5.15 8.10 -6.26
C ILE A 67 -5.84 8.29 -4.91
N LYS A 68 -6.74 9.27 -4.78
CA LYS A 68 -7.45 9.53 -3.52
C LYS A 68 -8.30 8.34 -3.06
N SER A 69 -8.86 7.55 -3.98
CA SER A 69 -9.71 6.39 -3.65
C SER A 69 -8.92 5.23 -3.02
N LEU A 70 -7.59 5.20 -3.19
CA LEU A 70 -6.73 4.16 -2.63
C LEU A 70 -6.53 4.23 -1.11
N LYS A 71 -6.95 5.32 -0.46
CA LYS A 71 -6.71 5.55 0.97
C LYS A 71 -7.34 4.46 1.84
N CYS A 72 -6.53 3.83 2.68
CA CYS A 72 -7.00 2.99 3.78
C CYS A 72 -7.33 3.86 5.00
N SER A 73 -8.54 3.70 5.55
CA SER A 73 -8.98 4.40 6.78
C SER A 73 -8.36 3.82 8.05
N MET A 74 -8.06 2.52 8.05
CA MET A 74 -7.55 1.80 9.22
C MET A 74 -6.69 0.58 8.81
N PRO A 75 -5.87 0.02 9.74
CA PRO A 75 -5.08 -1.19 9.49
C PRO A 75 -5.92 -2.42 9.15
N CYS A 76 -5.32 -3.40 8.47
CA CYS A 76 -6.02 -4.61 8.01
C CYS A 76 -6.64 -5.45 9.14
N ARG A 77 -6.09 -5.39 10.36
CA ARG A 77 -6.65 -6.10 11.53
C ARG A 77 -7.87 -5.41 12.12
N GLU A 78 -8.03 -4.12 11.87
CA GLU A 78 -9.14 -3.32 12.40
C GLU A 78 -10.26 -3.17 11.37
N GLY A 79 -10.23 -3.91 10.26
CA GLY A 79 -11.25 -3.89 9.21
C GLY A 79 -10.82 -3.19 7.91
N GLY A 80 -9.58 -2.68 7.84
CA GLY A 80 -9.05 -2.08 6.62
C GLY A 80 -8.61 -3.08 5.54
N GLY A 81 -7.89 -2.56 4.54
CA GLY A 81 -7.44 -3.33 3.39
C GLY A 81 -8.56 -3.57 2.37
N LYS A 82 -8.42 -4.62 1.55
CA LYS A 82 -9.46 -4.98 0.57
C LYS A 82 -10.77 -5.38 1.28
N PRO A 83 -11.95 -4.95 0.80
CA PRO A 83 -13.24 -5.35 1.37
C PRO A 83 -13.39 -6.88 1.43
N VAL A 84 -13.00 -7.57 0.35
CA VAL A 84 -12.89 -9.03 0.29
C VAL A 84 -11.42 -9.40 0.18
N CYS A 85 -10.92 -10.15 1.17
CA CYS A 85 -9.52 -10.55 1.24
C CYS A 85 -9.43 -12.06 1.53
N GLU A 86 -9.06 -12.84 0.53
CA GLU A 86 -8.97 -14.30 0.63
C GLU A 86 -7.98 -14.76 1.71
N ILE A 87 -6.89 -14.02 1.91
CA ILE A 87 -5.90 -14.34 2.93
C ILE A 87 -6.48 -14.14 4.33
N ARG A 88 -7.21 -13.04 4.56
CA ARG A 88 -7.87 -12.77 5.83
C ARG A 88 -8.88 -13.88 6.15
N ASN A 89 -9.74 -14.20 5.19
CA ASN A 89 -10.75 -15.25 5.36
C ASN A 89 -10.08 -16.59 5.65
N CYS A 90 -9.09 -17.00 4.86
CA CYS A 90 -8.34 -18.24 5.08
C CYS A 90 -7.68 -18.31 6.46
N VAL A 91 -7.13 -17.20 6.97
CA VAL A 91 -6.53 -17.16 8.31
C VAL A 91 -7.60 -17.30 9.39
N GLN A 92 -8.73 -16.62 9.24
CA GLN A 92 -9.85 -16.70 10.18
C GLN A 92 -10.50 -18.09 10.20
N ASP A 93 -10.73 -18.70 9.04
CA ASP A 93 -11.32 -20.04 8.91
C ASP A 93 -10.46 -21.13 9.57
N LYS A 94 -9.14 -20.95 9.54
CA LYS A 94 -8.18 -21.85 10.21
C LYS A 94 -7.98 -21.54 11.70
N GLY A 95 -8.59 -20.48 12.22
CA GLY A 95 -8.39 -20.03 13.61
C GLY A 95 -6.99 -19.50 13.89
N TYR A 96 -6.25 -19.08 12.87
CA TYR A 96 -4.89 -18.56 13.00
C TYR A 96 -4.88 -17.06 13.30
N LEU A 97 -3.81 -16.58 13.93
CA LEU A 97 -3.54 -15.14 14.04
C LEU A 97 -3.03 -14.55 12.74
N GLY A 98 -2.35 -15.32 11.90
CA GLY A 98 -1.77 -14.87 10.64
C GLY A 98 -1.11 -16.00 9.86
N CYS A 99 -0.70 -15.70 8.63
CA CYS A 99 -0.09 -16.70 7.74
C CYS A 99 1.20 -17.33 8.30
N TRP A 100 1.86 -16.71 9.27
CA TRP A 100 3.07 -17.24 9.92
C TRP A 100 2.83 -18.51 10.74
N GLU A 101 1.59 -18.79 11.14
CA GLU A 101 1.22 -20.00 11.88
C GLU A 101 1.00 -21.21 10.96
N CYS A 102 0.89 -21.00 9.65
CA CYS A 102 0.63 -22.05 8.69
C CYS A 102 1.95 -22.71 8.24
N GLY A 103 2.12 -24.01 8.49
CA GLY A 103 3.29 -24.79 8.06
C GLY A 103 3.51 -24.78 6.54
N ASP A 104 2.43 -24.75 5.75
CA ASP A 104 2.48 -24.77 4.29
C ASP A 104 2.65 -23.39 3.65
N ARG A 105 2.87 -22.33 4.45
CA ARG A 105 2.86 -20.95 3.92
C ARG A 105 3.87 -20.71 2.79
N ARG A 106 5.01 -21.43 2.78
CA ARG A 106 6.06 -21.28 1.77
C ARG A 106 5.60 -21.68 0.36
N SER A 107 4.67 -22.64 0.24
CA SER A 107 4.09 -23.08 -1.03
C SER A 107 2.66 -22.55 -1.24
N CYS A 108 2.15 -21.69 -0.36
CA CYS A 108 0.79 -21.18 -0.44
C CYS A 108 0.63 -20.19 -1.59
N THR A 109 -0.21 -20.56 -2.57
CA THR A 109 -0.44 -19.76 -3.79
C THR A 109 -1.23 -18.47 -3.55
N LYS A 110 -1.99 -18.40 -2.46
CA LYS A 110 -2.70 -17.17 -2.04
C LYS A 110 -1.73 -16.02 -1.74
N LEU A 111 -0.45 -16.32 -1.49
CA LEU A 111 0.59 -15.33 -1.22
C LEU A 111 1.39 -14.94 -2.47
N ASP A 112 1.21 -15.59 -3.62
CA ASP A 112 2.08 -15.41 -4.78
C ASP A 112 2.05 -13.99 -5.34
N TYR A 113 0.85 -13.41 -5.48
CA TYR A 113 0.73 -12.01 -5.88
C TYR A 113 1.45 -11.09 -4.90
N LEU A 114 1.31 -11.33 -3.59
CA LEU A 114 2.01 -10.53 -2.59
C LEU A 114 3.52 -10.69 -2.69
N ARG A 115 4.05 -11.88 -2.93
CA ARG A 115 5.50 -12.09 -3.16
C ARG A 115 6.02 -11.31 -4.37
N SER A 116 5.22 -11.23 -5.43
CA SER A 116 5.60 -10.50 -6.66
C SER A 116 5.74 -8.98 -6.45
N VAL A 117 5.07 -8.44 -5.43
CA VAL A 117 5.05 -7.01 -5.09
C VAL A 117 5.90 -6.67 -3.87
N HIS A 118 5.96 -7.59 -2.89
CA HIS A 118 6.54 -7.43 -1.57
C HIS A 118 7.68 -8.43 -1.35
N PRO A 119 8.92 -8.09 -1.75
CA PRO A 119 10.02 -9.06 -1.82
C PRO A 119 10.46 -9.60 -0.46
N SER A 120 10.16 -8.90 0.64
CA SER A 120 10.49 -9.35 2.00
C SER A 120 9.36 -10.15 2.68
N LEU A 121 8.29 -10.54 1.97
CA LEU A 121 7.12 -11.19 2.58
C LEU A 121 7.47 -12.45 3.39
N ASP A 122 8.18 -13.42 2.80
CA ASP A 122 8.51 -14.66 3.51
C ASP A 122 9.48 -14.42 4.67
N TYR A 123 10.38 -13.44 4.53
CA TYR A 123 11.25 -12.98 5.61
C TYR A 123 10.45 -12.35 6.76
N HIS A 124 9.44 -11.51 6.45
CA HIS A 124 8.54 -10.94 7.46
C HIS A 124 7.76 -12.04 8.17
N LEU A 125 7.24 -13.04 7.45
CA LEU A 125 6.55 -14.18 8.04
C LEU A 125 7.45 -15.01 8.97
N ASP A 126 8.73 -15.22 8.60
CA ASP A 126 9.75 -15.84 9.47
C ASP A 126 9.97 -15.02 10.74
N LEU A 127 10.12 -13.69 10.63
CA LEU A 127 10.30 -12.81 11.77
C LEU A 127 9.09 -12.80 12.71
N ILE A 128 7.87 -12.74 12.16
CA ILE A 128 6.64 -12.73 12.97
C ILE A 128 6.48 -14.05 13.71
N GLY A 129 6.74 -15.18 13.06
CA GLY A 129 6.72 -16.49 13.72
C GLY A 129 7.73 -16.59 14.87
N LYS A 130 8.90 -15.95 14.73
CA LYS A 130 9.96 -15.97 15.75
C LYS A 130 9.75 -14.99 16.90
N TYR A 131 9.31 -13.76 16.62
CA TYR A 131 9.28 -12.65 17.58
C TYR A 131 7.85 -12.26 18.03
N GLY A 132 6.84 -12.83 17.38
CA GLY A 132 5.44 -12.46 17.54
C GLY A 132 5.05 -11.23 16.72
N PRO A 133 3.75 -11.06 16.43
CA PRO A 133 3.23 -9.93 15.66
C PRO A 133 3.38 -8.57 16.35
N GLU A 134 3.73 -8.56 17.64
CA GLU A 134 3.98 -7.37 18.45
C GLU A 134 5.42 -6.83 18.35
N ASN A 135 6.43 -7.63 17.94
CA ASN A 135 7.85 -7.26 18.14
C ASN A 135 8.76 -7.34 16.89
N TRP A 136 8.17 -7.56 15.72
CA TRP A 136 8.94 -7.76 14.47
C TRP A 136 9.15 -6.47 13.67
N ILE A 137 8.32 -5.44 13.86
CA ILE A 137 8.23 -4.27 12.98
C ILE A 137 9.57 -3.53 12.88
N SER A 138 10.34 -3.41 13.95
CA SER A 138 11.67 -2.78 13.94
C SER A 138 12.71 -3.51 13.06
N LYS A 139 12.44 -4.78 12.69
CA LYS A 139 13.33 -5.65 11.90
C LYS A 139 12.82 -5.86 10.47
N ARG A 140 11.72 -5.21 10.10
CA ARG A 140 11.10 -5.43 8.79
C ARG A 140 12.02 -4.98 7.65
N GLY A 141 12.07 -5.80 6.61
CA GLY A 141 12.71 -5.45 5.34
C GLY A 141 11.87 -4.49 4.49
N ILE A 142 12.35 -4.23 3.27
CA ILE A 142 11.67 -3.41 2.26
C ILE A 142 10.25 -3.90 1.97
N HIS A 143 9.34 -2.96 1.71
CA HIS A 143 7.92 -3.29 1.54
C HIS A 143 7.55 -3.48 0.07
N TYR A 144 7.95 -2.59 -0.83
CA TYR A 144 7.64 -2.68 -2.25
C TYR A 144 8.88 -2.99 -3.09
N ARG A 145 8.72 -3.78 -4.16
CA ARG A 145 9.82 -4.19 -5.04
C ARG A 145 10.63 -3.03 -5.62
N TRP A 146 9.99 -1.92 -5.98
CA TRP A 146 10.68 -0.74 -6.54
C TRP A 146 11.57 -0.02 -5.51
N GLN A 147 11.38 -0.23 -4.21
CA GLN A 147 12.30 0.28 -3.19
C GLN A 147 13.66 -0.45 -3.24
N LYS A 148 13.66 -1.71 -3.67
CA LYS A 148 14.89 -2.49 -3.91
C LYS A 148 15.65 -1.96 -5.12
N GLU A 149 14.94 -1.81 -6.23
CA GLU A 149 15.49 -1.36 -7.51
C GLU A 149 16.15 0.02 -7.38
N SER A 150 15.55 0.93 -6.62
CA SER A 150 16.15 2.24 -6.31
C SER A 150 17.41 2.14 -5.47
N ALA A 151 17.46 1.24 -4.47
CA ALA A 151 18.63 1.07 -3.60
C ALA A 151 19.82 0.42 -4.33
N GLU A 152 19.58 -0.36 -5.37
CA GLU A 152 20.62 -0.96 -6.22
C GLU A 152 21.19 0.04 -7.22
N LYS A 153 20.35 0.92 -7.78
CA LYS A 153 20.78 1.99 -8.71
C LYS A 153 21.68 3.03 -8.06
N THR A 154 21.49 3.36 -6.77
CA THR A 154 22.35 4.33 -6.05
C THR A 154 23.72 3.74 -5.69
N LYS A 155 23.93 2.42 -5.90
CA LYS A 155 25.21 1.74 -5.65
C LYS A 155 26.04 1.51 -6.91
N SER A 156 25.51 1.83 -8.09
CA SER A 156 26.24 1.85 -9.38
C SER A 156 26.61 3.28 -9.74
#